data_AF-A0A2M8Q9I8-F1
#
_entry.id   AF-A0A2M8Q9I8-F1
#
_cell.length_a   1.000
_cell.length_b   1.000
_cell.length_c   1.000
_cell.angle_alpha   90.00
_cell.angle_beta   90.00
_cell.angle_gamma   90.00
#
_symmetry.space_group_name_H-M   'P 1'
#
loop_
_entity.id
_entity.type
_entity.pdbx_description
1 polymer ?
#
loop_
_entity_poly.entity_id
_entity_poly.type
_entity_poly.pdbx_seq_one_letter_code
_entity_poly.pdbx_strand_id
1 'polypeptide(L)'
;YHASSRRRREIAITPELRRLVETTVAAIRAMLASGVLPPPANDARCRECSLKELCEPEAIARKDRQTALRSTLFMPDDAQA
;
A
#
# COMPACT_ATOMS: atom_id res chain seq x y z
N TYR A 1 -0.05 -25.85 1.11
CA TYR A 1 1.24 -26.54 1.35
C TYR A 1 2.25 -25.49 1.75
N HIS A 2 2.85 -25.58 2.94
CA HIS A 2 3.83 -24.59 3.38
C HIS A 2 5.24 -25.12 3.12
N ALA A 3 5.98 -24.49 2.20
CA ALA A 3 7.23 -25.02 1.64
C ALA A 3 8.27 -25.38 2.73
N SER A 4 8.44 -24.53 3.75
CA SER A 4 9.43 -24.79 4.82
C SER A 4 9.08 -25.97 5.72
N SER A 5 7.79 -26.25 5.93
CA SER A 5 7.34 -27.34 6.80
C SER A 5 6.99 -28.61 6.02
N ARG A 6 6.85 -28.50 4.69
CA ARG A 6 6.31 -29.51 3.78
C ARG A 6 4.94 -30.07 4.21
N ARG A 7 4.19 -29.36 5.05
CA ARG A 7 2.86 -29.79 5.52
C ARG A 7 1.74 -29.21 4.67
N ARG A 8 0.72 -30.02 4.44
CA ARG A 8 -0.59 -29.59 3.94
C ARG A 8 -1.51 -29.39 5.15
N ARG A 9 -2.31 -28.33 5.09
CA ARG A 9 -3.35 -28.04 6.08
C ARG A 9 -4.67 -28.05 5.34
N GLU A 10 -5.65 -28.73 5.89
CA GLU A 10 -7.02 -28.59 5.43
C GLU A 10 -7.52 -27.19 5.78
N ILE A 11 -8.23 -26.58 4.85
CA ILE A 11 -8.84 -25.26 5.04
C ILE A 11 -10.31 -25.43 4.66
N ALA A 12 -11.17 -25.36 5.66
CA ALA A 12 -12.61 -25.35 5.43
C ALA A 12 -12.99 -24.00 4.78
N ILE A 13 -13.58 -24.06 3.59
CA ILE A 13 -14.14 -22.88 2.92
C ILE A 13 -15.53 -22.64 3.49
N THR A 14 -15.59 -21.89 4.59
CA THR A 14 -16.86 -21.63 5.29
C THR A 14 -17.74 -20.63 4.51
N PRO A 15 -19.06 -20.60 4.77
CA PRO A 15 -19.95 -19.59 4.19
C PRO A 15 -19.51 -18.15 4.47
N GLU A 16 -18.94 -17.89 5.64
CA GLU A 16 -18.43 -16.56 6.02
C GLU A 16 -17.25 -16.13 5.16
N LEU A 17 -16.32 -17.05 4.88
CA LEU A 17 -15.20 -16.78 3.98
C LEU A 17 -15.68 -16.52 2.55
N ARG A 18 -16.69 -17.25 2.08
CA ARG A 18 -17.30 -17.00 0.75
C ARG A 18 -17.92 -15.61 0.67
N ARG A 19 -18.74 -15.27 1.66
CA ARG A 19 -19.36 -13.94 1.74
C ARG A 19 -18.32 -12.82 1.83
N LEU A 20 -17.24 -13.01 2.59
CA LEU A 20 -16.15 -12.03 2.65
C LEU A 20 -15.50 -11.80 1.28
N VAL A 21 -15.27 -12.87 0.51
CA VAL A 21 -14.75 -12.76 -0.87
C VAL A 21 -15.73 -11.99 -1.75
N GLU A 22 -17.02 -12.36 -1.74
CA GLU A 22 -18.05 -11.70 -2.55
C GLU A 22 -18.14 -10.20 -2.25
N THR A 23 -18.20 -9.82 -0.96
CA THR A 23 -18.21 -8.41 -0.54
C THR A 23 -16.94 -7.68 -0.96
N THR A 24 -15.77 -8.31 -0.80
CA THR A 24 -14.48 -7.69 -1.16
C THR A 24 -14.36 -7.47 -2.67
N VAL A 25 -14.84 -8.43 -3.48
CA VAL A 25 -14.86 -8.30 -4.94
C VAL A 25 -15.73 -7.13 -5.37
N ALA A 26 -16.92 -6.98 -4.79
CA ALA A 26 -17.79 -5.84 -5.08
C ALA A 26 -17.12 -4.50 -4.72
N ALA A 27 -16.49 -4.41 -3.54
CA ALA A 27 -15.79 -3.21 -3.09
C ALA A 27 -14.61 -2.84 -4.00
N ILE A 28 -13.79 -3.81 -4.41
CA ILE A 28 -12.66 -3.57 -5.32
C ILE A 28 -13.16 -3.08 -6.68
N ARG A 29 -14.22 -3.68 -7.24
CA ARG A 29 -14.80 -3.23 -8.51
C ARG A 29 -15.32 -1.80 -8.45
N ALA A 30 -15.98 -1.44 -7.35
CA ALA A 30 -16.44 -0.08 -7.12
C ALA A 30 -15.28 0.92 -7.03
N MET A 31 -14.20 0.56 -6.31
CA MET A 31 -12.97 1.36 -6.20
C MET A 31 -12.28 1.56 -7.56
N LEU A 32 -12.18 0.51 -8.37
CA LEU A 32 -11.59 0.61 -9.71
C LEU A 32 -12.45 1.49 -10.63
N ALA A 33 -13.78 1.36 -10.56
CA ALA A 33 -14.69 2.17 -11.35
C ALA A 33 -14.68 3.66 -10.94
N SER A 34 -14.47 3.97 -9.65
CA SER A 34 -14.37 5.36 -9.19
C SER A 34 -13.03 6.01 -9.52
N GLY A 35 -11.98 5.21 -9.78
CA GLY A 35 -10.61 5.71 -9.97
C GLY A 35 -9.98 6.26 -8.69
N VAL A 36 -10.64 6.10 -7.54
CA VAL A 36 -10.16 6.61 -6.24
C VAL A 36 -9.58 5.45 -5.44
N LEU A 37 -8.26 5.45 -5.27
CA LEU A 37 -7.56 4.49 -4.41
C LEU A 37 -7.61 4.92 -2.94
N PRO A 38 -7.64 3.96 -1.99
CA PRO A 38 -7.40 4.28 -0.59
C PRO A 38 -5.96 4.82 -0.41
N PRO A 39 -5.72 5.61 0.64
CA PRO A 39 -4.37 6.05 0.96
C PRO A 39 -3.44 4.84 1.19
N PRO A 40 -2.15 4.95 0.85
CA PRO A 40 -1.21 3.88 1.10
C PRO A 40 -1.16 3.52 2.57
N ALA A 41 -1.11 2.21 2.86
CA ALA A 41 -1.05 1.70 4.23
C ALA A 41 0.19 2.16 5.00
N ASN A 42 1.33 2.21 4.31
CA ASN A 42 2.65 2.53 4.86
C ASN A 42 2.99 1.78 6.18
N ASP A 43 2.73 0.47 6.20
CA ASP A 43 3.02 -0.41 7.33
C ASP A 43 3.79 -1.67 6.90
N ALA A 44 3.86 -2.68 7.76
CA ALA A 44 4.59 -3.92 7.49
C ALA A 44 4.19 -4.61 6.17
N ARG A 45 2.98 -4.37 5.64
CA ARG A 45 2.51 -4.90 4.35
C ARG A 45 3.31 -4.36 3.17
N CYS A 46 3.88 -3.15 3.28
CA CYS A 46 4.62 -2.51 2.21
C CYS A 46 6.03 -3.10 2.00
N ARG A 47 6.59 -3.83 2.98
CA ARG A 47 8.00 -4.30 2.94
C ARG A 47 8.31 -5.17 1.72
N GLU A 48 7.42 -6.10 1.40
CA GLU A 48 7.56 -7.05 0.29
C GLU A 48 6.56 -6.77 -0.85
N CYS A 49 5.99 -5.56 -0.88
CA CYS A 49 5.01 -5.20 -1.89
C CYS A 49 5.70 -4.89 -3.22
N SER A 50 5.35 -5.62 -4.27
CA SER A 50 5.88 -5.40 -5.63
C SER A 50 5.54 -4.02 -6.21
N LEU A 51 4.56 -3.31 -5.63
CA LEU A 51 4.15 -1.98 -6.04
C LEU A 51 4.78 -0.86 -5.21
N LYS A 52 5.71 -1.17 -4.29
CA LYS A 52 6.24 -0.18 -3.33
C LYS A 52 6.83 1.05 -4.03
N GLU A 53 7.72 0.85 -5.00
CA GLU A 53 8.39 1.92 -5.74
C GLU A 53 7.42 2.75 -6.62
N LEU A 54 6.28 2.16 -7.02
CA LEU A 54 5.25 2.91 -7.74
C LEU A 54 4.36 3.70 -6.78
N CYS A 55 4.08 3.11 -5.61
CA CYS A 55 3.18 3.67 -4.61
C CYS A 55 3.85 4.73 -3.72
N GLU A 56 5.17 4.66 -3.52
CA GLU A 56 5.98 5.56 -2.68
C GLU A 56 5.29 5.92 -1.33
N PRO A 57 4.90 4.90 -0.52
CA PRO A 57 4.04 5.13 0.64
C PRO A 57 4.70 6.01 1.70
N GLU A 58 6.02 5.89 1.88
CA GLU A 58 6.79 6.74 2.80
C GLU A 58 6.79 8.21 2.36
N ALA A 59 6.93 8.48 1.07
CA ALA A 59 6.93 9.85 0.55
C ALA A 59 5.57 10.53 0.74
N ILE A 60 4.47 9.80 0.48
CA ILE A 60 3.09 10.32 0.62
C ILE A 60 2.72 10.54 2.09
N ALA A 61 3.22 9.71 3.00
CA ALA A 61 2.94 9.84 4.43
C ALA A 61 3.63 11.06 5.08
N ARG A 62 4.80 11.49 4.57
CA ARG A 62 5.64 12.56 5.15
C ARG A 62 5.28 13.95 4.62
N LYS A 63 4.01 14.35 4.79
CA LYS A 63 3.49 15.65 4.30
C LYS A 63 4.19 16.87 4.91
N ASP A 64 4.55 16.78 6.18
CA ASP A 64 5.32 17.79 6.91
C ASP A 64 6.67 18.06 6.23
N ARG A 65 7.42 17.00 5.95
CA ARG A 65 8.72 17.07 5.30
C ARG A 65 8.59 17.56 3.85
N GLN A 66 7.58 17.10 3.11
CA GLN A 66 7.32 17.63 1.77
C GLN A 66 7.05 19.13 1.79
N THR A 67 6.27 19.60 2.76
CA THR A 67 5.94 21.03 2.88
C THR A 67 7.20 21.85 3.15
N ALA A 68 8.04 21.41 4.08
CA ALA A 68 9.33 22.05 4.36
C ALA A 68 10.24 22.09 3.12
N LEU A 69 10.42 20.96 2.43
CA LEU A 69 11.26 20.88 1.22
C LEU A 69 10.73 21.75 0.08
N ARG A 70 9.40 21.82 -0.10
CA ARG A 70 8.77 22.67 -1.12
C ARG A 70 8.98 24.15 -0.84
N SER A 71 9.08 24.56 0.42
CA SER A 71 9.26 25.97 0.80
C SER A 71 10.61 26.54 0.40
N THR A 72 11.64 25.70 0.28
CA THR A 72 13.01 26.09 -0.06
C THR A 72 13.48 25.59 -1.43
N LEU A 73 12.61 24.89 -2.19
CA LEU A 73 12.98 24.15 -3.41
C LEU A 73 13.73 24.98 -4.47
N PHE A 74 13.45 26.28 -4.55
CA PHE A 74 14.03 27.21 -5.53
C PHE A 74 14.96 28.25 -4.90
N MET A 75 15.24 28.13 -3.59
CA MET A 75 16.27 28.95 -2.97
C MET A 75 17.60 28.27 -3.25
N PRO A 76 18.54 28.94 -3.94
CA PRO A 76 19.86 28.37 -4.15
C PRO A 76 20.52 28.11 -2.79
N ASP A 77 21.17 26.95 -2.64
CA ASP A 77 22.04 26.71 -1.51
C ASP A 77 23.27 27.60 -1.68
N ASP A 78 23.30 28.75 -1.00
CA ASP A 78 24.45 29.66 -0.97
C ASP A 78 25.72 29.02 -0.32
N ALA A 79 25.69 27.72 -0.01
CA ALA A 79 26.67 26.98 0.79
C ALA A 79 27.55 25.99 -0.03
N GLN A 80 27.68 26.19 -1.34
CA GLN A 80 28.65 25.47 -2.17
C GLN A 80 29.55 26.47 -2.91
N ALA A 81 30.36 27.19 -2.13
CA ALA A 81 31.55 27.91 -2.60
C ALA A 81 32.78 27.34 -1.89
#